data_AF-A0A6M3IM21-F1
#
_entry.id   AF-A0A6M3IM21-F1
#
_cell.length_a   1.000
_cell.length_b   1.000
_cell.length_c   1.000
_cell.angle_alpha   90.00
_cell.angle_beta   90.00
_cell.angle_gamma   90.00
#
_symmetry.space_group_name_H-M   'P 1'
#
loop_
_entity.id
_entity.type
_entity.pdbx_description
1 polymer ?
#
loop_
_entity_poly.entity_id
_entity_poly.type
_entity_poly.pdbx_seq_one_letter_code
_entity_poly.pdbx_strand_id
1 'polypeptide(L)'
;MEIYKAWDKVKKEFVEFDLWFGLGSIAREDSTSDDYEILKPTGLIDRNGNDVWQKDFLSGVWDGYIDYCDKCKSLSLFWAIGCASCEGDVHWIEIAEDDGKLEVTGNILQNPDLMQ
;
A
#
# COMPACT_ATOMS: atom_id res chain seq x y z
N MET A 1 15.23 11.93 -1.66
CA MET A 1 15.66 10.52 -1.82
C MET A 1 14.38 9.73 -1.80
N GLU A 2 14.00 9.12 -2.93
CA GLU A 2 12.74 8.36 -3.01
C GLU A 2 13.05 6.92 -2.58
N ILE A 3 12.54 6.56 -1.40
CA ILE A 3 12.61 5.19 -0.89
C ILE A 3 11.40 4.45 -1.46
N TYR A 4 11.63 3.24 -1.96
CA TYR A 4 10.60 2.35 -2.45
C TYR A 4 10.50 1.15 -1.52
N LYS A 5 9.28 0.66 -1.35
CA LYS A 5 8.97 -0.54 -0.58
C LYS A 5 8.55 -1.63 -1.56
N ALA A 6 9.09 -2.83 -1.39
CA ALA A 6 8.60 -4.01 -2.09
C ALA A 6 8.41 -5.18 -1.14
N TRP A 7 7.51 -6.07 -1.52
CA TRP A 7 7.28 -7.34 -0.84
C TRP A 7 8.07 -8.45 -1.52
N ASP A 8 8.96 -9.11 -0.78
CA ASP A 8 9.65 -10.32 -1.21
C ASP A 8 8.69 -11.51 -1.04
N LYS A 9 8.17 -12.05 -2.15
CA LYS A 9 7.18 -13.13 -2.13
C LYS A 9 7.77 -14.46 -1.70
N VAL A 10 9.09 -14.64 -1.80
CA VAL A 10 9.80 -15.87 -1.42
C VAL A 10 10.03 -15.88 0.09
N LYS A 11 10.54 -14.78 0.63
CA LYS A 11 10.86 -14.66 2.07
C LYS A 11 9.71 -14.18 2.93
N LYS A 12 8.67 -13.61 2.33
CA LYS A 12 7.52 -13.00 3.03
C LYS A 12 7.95 -11.85 3.94
N GLU A 13 8.80 -10.96 3.42
CA GLU A 13 9.28 -9.77 4.14
C GLU A 13 9.24 -8.51 3.26
N PHE A 14 9.19 -7.34 3.90
CA PHE A 14 9.36 -6.07 3.20
C PHE A 14 10.84 -5.73 3.03
N VAL A 15 11.19 -5.24 1.86
CA VAL A 15 12.49 -4.68 1.53
C VAL A 15 12.33 -3.25 1.06
N GLU A 16 13.19 -2.38 1.57
CA GLU A 16 13.27 -0.98 1.18
C GLU A 16 14.52 -0.74 0.35
N PHE A 17 14.40 0.08 -0.68
CA PHE A 17 15.51 0.41 -1.57
C PHE A 17 15.36 1.80 -2.19
N ASP A 18 16.49 2.42 -2.52
CA ASP A 18 16.56 3.65 -3.31
C ASP A 18 16.75 3.28 -4.79
N LEU A 19 15.93 3.82 -5.71
CA LEU A 19 16.06 3.55 -7.14
C LEU A 19 17.42 3.93 -7.74
N TRP A 20 18.12 4.92 -7.18
CA TRP A 20 19.46 5.31 -7.66
C TRP A 20 20.52 4.21 -7.45
N PHE A 21 20.29 3.30 -6.50
CA PHE A 21 21.14 2.13 -6.20
C PHE A 21 20.44 0.78 -6.45
N GLY A 22 19.12 0.78 -6.62
CA GLY A 22 18.25 -0.38 -6.45
C GLY A 22 18.09 -1.28 -7.67
N LEU A 23 18.19 -0.76 -8.90
CA LEU A 23 18.03 -1.60 -10.10
C LEU A 23 19.15 -2.65 -10.26
N GLY A 24 20.32 -2.41 -9.66
CA GLY A 24 21.40 -3.41 -9.57
C GLY A 24 21.34 -4.30 -8.32
N SER A 25 20.49 -3.98 -7.34
CA SER A 25 20.50 -4.60 -5.99
C SER A 25 19.31 -5.52 -5.73
N ILE A 26 18.16 -5.24 -6.36
CA ILE A 26 17.00 -6.15 -6.38
C ILE A 26 17.23 -7.29 -7.39
N ALA A 27 18.13 -7.08 -8.35
CA ALA A 27 18.73 -8.15 -9.14
C ALA A 27 19.78 -8.87 -8.28
N ARG A 28 19.34 -9.64 -7.26
CA ARG A 28 20.16 -10.79 -6.85
C ARG A 28 20.30 -11.68 -8.08
N GLU A 29 21.46 -12.27 -8.26
CA GLU A 29 21.85 -13.09 -9.43
C GLU A 29 20.90 -14.28 -9.73
N ASP A 30 19.88 -14.49 -8.89
CA ASP A 30 18.90 -15.59 -8.93
C ASP A 30 17.42 -15.15 -8.75
N SER A 31 17.12 -13.85 -8.62
CA SER A 31 15.74 -13.37 -8.41
C SER A 31 15.13 -12.85 -9.70
N THR A 32 14.00 -13.42 -10.10
CA THR A 32 13.20 -12.95 -11.23
C THR A 32 12.39 -11.72 -10.80
N SER A 33 12.03 -10.84 -11.74
CA SER A 33 11.17 -9.68 -11.43
C SER A 33 9.83 -10.07 -10.79
N ASP A 34 9.43 -11.34 -10.95
CA ASP A 34 8.17 -11.87 -10.44
C ASP A 34 8.21 -12.16 -8.93
N ASP A 35 9.41 -12.25 -8.33
CA ASP A 35 9.60 -12.54 -6.90
C ASP A 35 9.26 -11.34 -6.00
N TYR A 36 9.19 -10.14 -6.57
CA TYR A 36 8.92 -8.90 -5.85
C TYR A 36 7.60 -8.27 -6.29
N GLU A 37 6.86 -7.71 -5.33
CA GLU A 37 5.74 -6.81 -5.59
C GLU A 37 6.07 -5.42 -5.08
N ILE A 38 6.25 -4.45 -5.99
CA ILE A 38 6.56 -3.07 -5.64
C ILE A 38 5.29 -2.38 -5.17
N LEU A 39 5.35 -1.77 -3.99
CA LEU A 39 4.27 -0.99 -3.40
C LEU A 39 4.45 0.48 -3.73
N LYS A 40 3.36 1.15 -4.13
CA LYS A 40 3.38 2.59 -4.37
C LYS A 40 3.19 3.36 -3.06
N PRO A 41 3.98 4.42 -2.82
CA PRO A 41 3.70 5.34 -1.72
C PRO A 41 2.42 6.13 -2.03
N THR A 42 1.63 6.42 -1.00
CA THR A 42 0.40 7.21 -1.14
C THR A 42 0.65 8.71 -1.00
N GLY A 43 1.73 9.09 -0.33
CA GLY A 43 2.03 10.47 0.08
C GLY A 43 1.32 10.92 1.36
N LEU A 44 0.57 10.02 2.02
CA LEU A 44 -0.10 10.27 3.30
C LEU A 44 0.72 9.71 4.46
N ILE A 45 0.51 10.28 5.64
CA ILE A 45 1.14 9.91 6.91
C ILE A 45 0.08 9.43 7.89
N ASP A 46 0.36 8.34 8.60
CA ASP A 46 -0.50 7.83 9.67
C ASP A 46 -0.37 8.68 10.96
N ARG A 47 -1.24 8.45 11.92
CA ARG A 47 -1.22 9.14 13.22
C ARG A 47 0.05 8.91 14.06
N ASN A 48 0.83 7.88 13.72
CA ASN A 48 2.07 7.54 14.40
C ASN A 48 3.30 8.15 13.69
N GLY A 49 3.10 8.86 12.56
CA GLY A 49 4.15 9.48 11.78
C GLY A 49 4.78 8.57 10.72
N ASN A 50 4.16 7.44 10.39
CA ASN A 50 4.64 6.51 9.35
C ASN A 50 3.99 6.80 8.00
N ASP A 51 4.73 6.56 6.92
CA ASP A 51 4.18 6.60 5.56
C ASP A 51 3.09 5.55 5.37
N VAL A 52 2.01 5.95 4.71
CA VAL A 52 0.94 5.05 4.27
C VAL A 52 1.26 4.57 2.85
N TRP A 53 1.20 3.26 2.64
CA TRP A 53 1.53 2.60 1.38
C TRP A 53 0.29 1.97 0.74
N GLN A 54 0.39 1.72 -0.56
CA GLN A 54 -0.49 0.76 -1.21
C GLN A 54 -0.48 -0.55 -0.43
N LYS A 55 -1.64 -1.22 -0.37
CA LYS A 55 -1.90 -2.48 0.35
C LYS A 55 -2.00 -2.35 1.87
N ASP A 56 -1.79 -1.17 2.45
CA ASP A 56 -2.00 -0.96 3.89
C ASP A 56 -3.48 -0.97 4.25
N PHE A 57 -3.77 -1.52 5.42
CA PHE A 57 -5.08 -1.49 6.05
C PHE A 57 -5.23 -0.27 6.93
N LEU A 58 -6.30 0.48 6.70
CA LEU A 58 -6.77 1.52 7.58
C LEU A 58 -7.83 0.96 8.52
N SER A 59 -7.88 1.47 9.75
CA SER A 59 -8.97 1.18 10.70
C SER A 59 -9.79 2.42 11.04
N GLY A 60 -10.81 2.23 11.88
CA GLY A 60 -11.66 3.32 12.36
C GLY A 60 -12.73 3.68 11.34
N VAL A 61 -12.78 4.95 10.93
CA VAL A 61 -13.79 5.44 9.97
C VAL A 61 -13.52 4.91 8.55
N TRP A 62 -12.26 4.60 8.23
CA TRP A 62 -11.81 4.19 6.91
C TRP A 62 -11.55 2.68 6.81
N ASP A 63 -12.20 1.87 7.65
CA ASP A 63 -11.95 0.42 7.82
C ASP A 63 -11.93 -0.35 6.48
N GLY A 64 -10.74 -0.62 5.97
CA GLY A 64 -10.51 -1.10 4.61
C GLY A 64 -9.04 -1.04 4.23
N TYR A 65 -8.71 -1.32 2.97
CA TYR A 65 -7.33 -1.30 2.49
C TYR A 65 -7.14 -0.38 1.29
N ILE A 66 -5.95 0.17 1.15
CA ILE A 66 -5.62 1.05 0.03
C ILE A 66 -5.12 0.23 -1.15
N ASP A 67 -5.67 0.45 -2.34
CA ASP A 67 -5.14 -0.16 -3.56
C ASP A 67 -5.38 0.72 -4.79
N TYR A 68 -4.73 0.37 -5.91
CA TYR A 68 -4.98 1.03 -7.18
C TYR A 68 -6.26 0.47 -7.82
N CYS A 69 -7.24 1.34 -8.06
CA CYS A 69 -8.45 0.96 -8.77
C CYS A 69 -8.30 1.18 -10.27
N ASP A 70 -8.41 0.10 -11.04
CA ASP A 70 -8.33 0.17 -12.50
C ASP A 70 -9.49 0.92 -13.17
N LYS A 71 -10.65 1.01 -12.52
CA LYS A 71 -11.80 1.76 -13.05
C LYS A 71 -11.63 3.27 -12.80
N CYS A 72 -11.25 3.65 -11.58
CA CYS A 72 -11.03 5.05 -11.18
C CYS A 72 -9.66 5.60 -11.63
N LYS A 73 -8.75 4.72 -12.10
CA LYS A 73 -7.37 5.05 -12.48
C LYS A 73 -6.58 5.80 -11.42
N SER A 74 -6.85 5.51 -10.15
CA SER A 74 -6.30 6.19 -8.98
C SER A 74 -6.16 5.23 -7.79
N LEU A 75 -5.37 5.64 -6.79
CA LEU A 75 -5.43 5.01 -5.47
C LEU A 75 -6.80 5.25 -4.85
N SER A 76 -7.33 4.25 -4.17
CA SER A 76 -8.66 4.30 -3.57
C SER A 76 -8.69 3.40 -2.34
N LEU A 77 -9.65 3.66 -1.46
CA LEU A 77 -10.02 2.72 -0.40
C LEU A 77 -10.84 1.58 -1.00
N PHE A 78 -10.54 0.38 -0.56
CA PHE A 78 -11.26 -0.84 -0.89
C PHE A 78 -11.84 -1.44 0.38
N TRP A 79 -13.09 -1.86 0.27
CA TRP A 79 -13.79 -2.70 1.22
C TRP A 79 -13.94 -4.11 0.66
N ALA A 80 -14.52 -5.02 1.46
CA ALA A 80 -14.80 -6.40 1.04
C ALA A 80 -15.61 -6.48 -0.26
N ILE A 81 -16.45 -5.47 -0.54
CA ILE A 81 -17.28 -5.39 -1.75
C ILE A 81 -16.57 -4.76 -2.97
N GLY A 82 -15.39 -4.16 -2.78
CA GLY A 82 -14.62 -3.53 -3.86
C GLY A 82 -14.19 -2.09 -3.56
N CYS A 83 -13.86 -1.35 -4.62
CA CYS A 83 -13.40 0.04 -4.54
C CYS A 83 -14.55 0.97 -4.08
N ALA A 84 -14.39 1.63 -2.94
CA ALA A 84 -15.41 2.51 -2.36
C ALA A 84 -15.79 3.66 -3.30
N SER A 85 -14.83 4.20 -4.06
CA SER A 85 -15.11 5.25 -5.04
C SER A 85 -15.94 4.78 -6.23
N CYS A 86 -15.83 3.51 -6.64
CA CYS A 86 -16.67 2.95 -7.71
C CYS A 86 -18.12 2.78 -7.26
N GLU A 87 -18.32 2.49 -5.98
CA GLU A 87 -19.64 2.33 -5.37
C GLU A 87 -20.28 3.68 -4.99
N GLY A 88 -19.57 4.80 -5.21
CA GLY A 88 -20.06 6.15 -4.96
C GLY A 88 -20.08 6.55 -3.48
N ASP A 89 -19.25 5.91 -2.66
CA ASP A 89 -19.21 6.12 -1.22
C ASP A 89 -18.06 7.05 -0.82
N VAL A 90 -16.82 6.53 -0.77
CA VAL A 90 -15.64 7.30 -0.34
C VAL A 90 -14.71 7.58 -1.52
N HIS A 91 -14.34 8.85 -1.69
CA HIS A 91 -13.34 9.35 -2.61
C HIS A 91 -11.98 9.54 -1.94
N TRP A 92 -10.91 9.42 -2.72
CA TRP A 92 -9.54 9.56 -2.22
C TRP A 92 -9.27 10.88 -1.49
N ILE A 93 -9.93 11.97 -1.92
CA ILE A 93 -9.75 13.29 -1.30
C ILE A 93 -10.19 13.32 0.17
N GLU A 94 -11.25 12.59 0.52
CA GLU A 94 -11.78 12.54 1.89
C GLU A 94 -10.80 11.85 2.83
N ILE A 95 -10.09 10.84 2.34
CA ILE A 95 -9.02 10.15 3.08
C ILE A 95 -7.80 11.07 3.22
N ALA A 96 -7.45 11.77 2.15
CA ALA A 96 -6.30 12.68 2.14
C ALA A 96 -6.49 13.88 3.09
N GLU A 97 -7.73 14.36 3.29
CA GLU A 97 -8.05 15.40 4.27
C GLU A 97 -7.89 14.94 5.74
N ASP A 98 -7.82 13.62 5.96
CA ASP A 98 -7.58 12.99 7.26
C ASP A 98 -6.11 12.56 7.48
N ASP A 99 -5.20 13.09 6.66
CA ASP A 99 -3.76 12.94 6.83
C ASP A 99 -3.30 13.24 8.28
N GLY A 100 -2.42 12.41 8.81
CA GLY A 100 -1.97 12.46 10.20
C GLY A 100 -2.99 11.98 11.24
N LYS A 101 -4.20 11.56 10.85
CA LYS A 101 -5.19 10.91 11.72
C LYS A 101 -5.45 9.45 11.35
N LEU A 102 -5.01 9.02 10.17
CA LEU A 102 -5.16 7.65 9.69
C LEU A 102 -4.49 6.66 10.65
N GLU A 103 -5.10 5.50 10.86
CA GLU A 103 -4.52 4.43 11.65
C GLU A 103 -4.24 3.23 10.73
N VAL A 104 -2.96 2.96 10.48
CA VAL A 104 -2.54 1.76 9.76
C VAL A 104 -2.43 0.59 10.74
N THR A 105 -3.15 -0.50 10.48
CA THR A 105 -3.19 -1.69 11.36
C THR A 105 -2.47 -2.90 10.80
N GLY A 106 -2.07 -2.85 9.53
CA GLY A 106 -1.35 -3.93 8.87
C GLY A 106 -1.30 -3.71 7.36
N ASN A 107 -0.92 -4.76 6.63
CA ASN A 107 -0.88 -4.75 5.17
C ASN A 107 -1.39 -6.08 4.64
N ILE A 108 -2.16 -6.09 3.53
CA ILE A 108 -2.79 -7.32 3.02
C ILE A 108 -1.78 -8.43 2.67
N LEU A 109 -0.52 -8.07 2.40
CA LEU A 109 0.53 -9.03 2.06
C LEU A 109 1.09 -9.76 3.30
N GLN A 110 1.17 -9.05 4.43
CA GLN A 110 1.63 -9.60 5.71
C GLN A 110 0.49 -10.18 6.56
N ASN A 111 -0.70 -9.61 6.43
CA ASN A 111 -1.87 -9.88 7.26
C ASN A 111 -3.10 -10.17 6.40
N PRO A 112 -3.08 -11.21 5.55
CA PRO A 112 -4.22 -11.55 4.68
C PRO A 112 -5.50 -11.86 5.48
N ASP A 113 -5.36 -12.31 6.73
CA ASP A 113 -6.48 -12.64 7.62
C ASP A 113 -7.33 -11.42 8.01
N LEU A 114 -6.85 -10.19 7.81
CA LEU A 114 -7.61 -8.97 8.05
C LEU A 114 -8.67 -8.71 6.97
N MET A 115 -8.71 -9.49 5.89
CA MET A 115 -9.72 -9.38 4.80
C MET A 115 -11.02 -10.16 5.06
N GLN A 116 -11.30 -10.61 6.28
CA GLN A 116 -12.45 -11.50 6.61
C GLN A 116 -13.81 -10.82 6.59
#